data_AF-A0A6P2G0M1-F1
#
_entry.id   AF-A0A6P2G0M1-F1
#
_cell.length_a   1.000
_cell.length_b   1.000
_cell.length_c   1.000
_cell.angle_alpha   90.00
_cell.angle_beta   90.00
_cell.angle_gamma   90.00
#
_symmetry.space_group_name_H-M   'P 1'
#
loop_
_entity.id
_entity.type
_entity.pdbx_description
1 polymer ?
#
loop_
_entity_poly.entity_id
_entity_poly.type
_entity_poly.pdbx_seq_one_letter_code
_entity_poly.pdbx_strand_id
1 'polypeptide(L)' 'MNTELRIPDPDGFYAALVEAHEGLTEAESADLNARLVLLLANQCGDQGVLLECIAAAQPLSECSPPRRRP' A
#
# COMPACT_ATOMS: atom_id res chain seq x y z
N MET A 1 8.43 7.76 -9.98
CA MET A 1 8.29 6.62 -9.05
C MET A 1 9.08 5.38 -9.52
N ASN A 2 9.81 4.71 -8.63
CA ASN A 2 10.62 3.52 -8.93
C ASN A 2 9.93 2.30 -8.31
N THR A 3 9.52 1.32 -9.12
CA THR A 3 8.77 0.13 -8.67
C THR A 3 9.67 -1.07 -8.37
N GLU A 4 10.99 -0.87 -8.40
CA GLU A 4 11.96 -1.90 -8.05
C GLU A 4 12.02 -2.11 -6.53
N LEU A 5 12.03 -3.39 -6.10
CA LEU A 5 12.21 -3.79 -4.71
C LEU A 5 13.59 -3.33 -4.22
N ARG A 6 13.67 -2.18 -3.54
CA ARG A 6 14.91 -1.65 -2.93
C ARG A 6 15.19 -2.19 -1.52
N ILE A 7 14.28 -3.00 -0.97
CA ILE A 7 14.43 -3.61 0.35
C ILE A 7 15.29 -4.87 0.23
N PRO A 8 16.34 -5.04 1.06
CA PRO A 8 17.26 -6.18 0.97
C PRO A 8 16.60 -7.51 1.33
N ASP A 9 15.52 -7.49 2.11
CA ASP A 9 14.74 -8.67 2.48
C ASP A 9 13.23 -8.34 2.42
N PRO A 10 12.61 -8.43 1.23
CA PRO A 10 11.18 -8.16 1.08
C PRO A 10 10.31 -9.22 1.75
N ASP A 11 10.78 -10.47 1.79
CA ASP A 11 10.05 -11.59 2.40
C ASP A 11 10.00 -11.44 3.92
N GLY A 12 11.12 -11.07 4.55
CA GLY A 12 11.18 -10.79 5.98
C GLY A 12 10.30 -9.61 6.40
N PHE A 13 10.24 -8.55 5.59
CA PHE A 13 9.31 -7.44 5.84
C PHE A 13 7.84 -7.90 5.76
N TYR A 14 7.49 -8.69 4.75
CA TYR A 14 6.13 -9.20 4.61
C TYR A 14 5.75 -10.17 5.75
N ALA A 15 6.67 -11.05 6.16
CA ALA A 15 6.46 -11.94 7.30
C ALA A 15 6.21 -11.15 8.60
N ALA A 16 7.02 -10.13 8.87
CA ALA A 16 6.83 -9.25 10.03
C ALA A 16 5.49 -8.49 9.99
N LEU A 17 5.03 -8.08 8.79
CA LEU A 17 3.73 -7.45 8.63
C LEU A 17 2.58 -8.42 8.93
N VAL A 18 2.67 -9.66 8.46
CA VAL A 18 1.66 -10.70 8.72
C VAL A 18 1.61 -11.05 10.21
N GLU A 19 2.77 -11.23 10.84
CA GLU A 19 2.88 -11.49 12.28
C GLU A 19 2.29 -10.36 13.11
N ALA A 20 2.53 -9.10 12.70
CA ALA A 20 1.94 -7.93 13.37
C ALA A 20 0.40 -7.89 13.29
N HIS A 21 -0.19 -8.56 12.31
CA HIS A 21 -1.65 -8.66 12.14
C HIS A 21 -2.23 -9.91 12.80
N GLU A 22 -1.42 -10.86 13.27
CA GLU A 22 -1.93 -12.05 13.92
C GLU A 22 -2.70 -11.71 15.21
N GLY A 23 -3.93 -12.22 15.31
CA GLY A 23 -4.80 -12.00 16.46
C GLY A 23 -5.52 -10.64 16.46
N LEU A 24 -5.30 -9.78 15.46
CA LEU A 24 -6.04 -8.53 15.30
C LEU A 24 -7.36 -8.75 14.56
N THR A 25 -8.38 -7.97 14.94
CA THR A 25 -9.60 -7.82 14.16
C THR A 25 -9.35 -7.00 12.89
N GLU A 26 -10.26 -7.05 11.92
CA GLU A 26 -10.17 -6.24 10.69
C GLU A 26 -10.01 -4.74 10.99
N ALA A 27 -10.71 -4.23 12.01
CA ALA A 27 -10.63 -2.83 12.42
C ALA A 27 -9.26 -2.47 13.02
N GLU A 28 -8.70 -3.35 13.84
CA GLU A 28 -7.37 -3.16 14.43
C GLU A 28 -6.26 -3.29 13.37
N SER A 29 -6.41 -4.24 12.44
CA SER A 29 -5.50 -4.38 11.29
C SER A 29 -5.52 -3.13 10.40
N ALA A 30 -6.70 -2.54 10.17
CA ALA A 30 -6.82 -1.28 9.44
C ALA A 30 -6.14 -0.11 10.16
N ASP A 31 -6.30 -0.01 11.49
CA ASP A 31 -5.65 1.03 12.31
C ASP A 31 -4.12 0.87 12.32
N LEU A 32 -3.63 -0.37 12.43
CA LEU A 32 -2.21 -0.69 12.31
C LEU A 32 -1.65 -0.25 10.95
N ASN A 33 -2.34 -0.61 9.86
CA ASN A 33 -1.94 -0.19 8.51
C ASN A 33 -1.90 1.33 8.37
N ALA A 34 -2.89 2.06 8.90
CA ALA A 34 -2.92 3.52 8.84
C ALA A 34 -1.72 4.14 9.57
N ARG A 35 -1.39 3.64 10.77
CA ARG A 35 -0.22 4.08 11.53
C ARG A 35 1.08 3.76 10.81
N LEU A 36 1.20 2.57 10.23
CA LEU A 36 2.37 2.16 9.47
C LEU A 36 2.59 3.07 8.25
N VAL A 37 1.54 3.38 7.49
CA VAL A 37 1.61 4.30 6.33
C VAL A 37 2.09 5.68 6.76
N LEU A 38 1.59 6.22 7.87
CA LEU A 38 2.04 7.52 8.40
C LEU A 38 3.52 7.51 8.82
N LEU A 39 3.98 6.45 9.46
CA LEU A 39 5.39 6.30 9.85
C LEU A 39 6.30 6.20 8.61
N LEU A 40 5.91 5.41 7.61
CA LEU A 40 6.64 5.31 6.34
C LEU A 40 6.64 6.64 5.59
N ALA A 41 5.53 7.38 5.60
CA ALA A 41 5.43 8.71 5.01
C ALA A 41 6.41 9.69 5.67
N ASN A 42 6.46 9.70 7.01
CA ASN A 42 7.41 10.51 7.76
C ASN A 42 8.86 10.13 7.45
N GLN A 43 9.15 8.83 7.30
CA GLN A 43 10.50 8.36 7.00
C GLN A 43 10.93 8.69 5.57
N CYS A 44 9.99 8.74 4.62
CA CYS A 44 10.23 9.13 3.23
C CYS A 44 10.54 10.63 3.11
N GLY A 45 9.85 11.48 3.89
CA GLY A 45 10.13 12.93 3.97
C GLY A 45 9.80 13.75 2.71
N ASP A 46 9.23 13.13 1.67
CA ASP A 46 8.90 13.79 0.40
C ASP A 46 7.42 13.59 0.05
N GLN A 47 6.65 14.67 0.16
CA GLN A 47 5.23 14.68 -0.16
C GLN A 47 4.93 14.35 -1.62
N GLY A 48 5.79 14.76 -2.57
CA GLY A 48 5.61 14.49 -3.99
C GLY A 48 5.68 13.00 -4.28
N VAL A 49 6.67 12.31 -3.71
CA VAL A 49 6.80 10.85 -3.80
C VAL A 49 5.59 10.15 -3.19
N LEU A 50 5.09 10.62 -2.05
CA LEU A 50 3.91 10.03 -1.41
C LEU A 50 2.65 10.17 -2.26
N LEU A 51 2.45 11.32 -2.91
CA LEU A 51 1.32 11.52 -3.82
C LEU A 51 1.43 10.66 -5.08
N GLU A 52 2.62 10.50 -5.64
CA GLU A 52 2.87 9.55 -6.74
C GLU A 52 2.54 8.11 -6.32
N CYS A 53 2.95 7.70 -5.11
CA CYS A 53 2.64 6.38 -4.56
C CYS A 53 1.12 6.15 -4.42
N ILE A 54 0.39 7.14 -3.91
CA ILE A 54 -1.08 7.06 -3.80
C ILE A 54 -1.71 6.92 -5.18
N ALA A 55 -1.27 7.71 -6.16
CA ALA A 55 -1.78 7.62 -7.53
C ALA A 55 -1.51 6.25 -8.17
N ALA A 56 -0.33 5.66 -7.93
CA ALA A 56 0.03 4.34 -8.42
C ALA A 56 -0.69 3.19 -7.70
N ALA A 57 -1.04 3.36 -6.42
CA ALA A 57 -1.75 2.37 -5.62
C ALA A 57 -3.27 2.40 -5.82
N GLN A 58 -3.82 3.44 -6.48
CA GLN A 58 -5.24 3.43 -6.85
C GLN A 58 -5.47 2.21 -7.74
N PRO A 59 -6.48 1.36 -7.42
CA PRO A 59 -6.86 0.31 -8.33
C PRO A 59 -7.15 0.98 -9.67
N LEU A 60 -6.50 0.51 -10.73
CA LEU A 60 -6.92 0.80 -12.09
C LEU A 60 -8.34 0.27 -12.18
N SER A 61 -9.31 1.09 -11.80
CA SER A 61 -10.71 0.79 -12.02
C SER A 61 -10.79 0.55 -13.50
N GLU A 62 -11.01 -0.71 -13.85
CA GLU A 62 -11.19 -1.15 -15.21
C GLU A 62 -12.14 -0.15 -15.86
N CYS A 63 -11.62 0.58 -16.84
CA CYS A 63 -12.46 1.28 -17.79
C CYS A 63 -13.23 0.18 -18.52
N SER A 64 -14.34 -0.27 -17.94
CA SER A 64 -15.27 -1.16 -18.60
C SER A 64 -15.70 -0.43 -19.88
N PRO A 65 -15.41 -0.97 -21.08
CA PRO A 65 -15.87 -0.33 -22.30
C PRO A 65 -17.40 -0.23 -22.26
N PRO A 66 -18.02 0.81 -22.85
CA PRO A 66 -19.46 0.90 -22.89
C PRO A 66 -19.98 -0.35 -23.60
N ARG A 67 -20.76 -1.18 -22.88
CA ARG A 67 -21.47 -2.31 -23.46
C ARG A 67 -22.37 -1.78 -24.57
N ARG A 68 -21.90 -1.82 -25.82
CA ARG A 68 -22.76 -1.68 -27.00
C ARG A 68 -23.77 -2.82 -26.92
N ARG A 69 -24.99 -2.49 -26.47
CA ARG A 69 -26.15 -3.36 -26.67
C ARG A 69 -26.48 -3.39 -28.17
N PRO A 70 -26.97 -4.53 -28.68
CA PRO A 70 -27.18 -4.76 -30.12
C PRO A 70 -28.21 -3.81 -30.73
#